data_AF-A0A136LW22-F1
#
_entry.id   AF-A0A136LW22-F1
#
_cell.length_a   1.000
_cell.length_b   1.000
_cell.length_c   1.000
_cell.angle_alpha   90.00
_cell.angle_beta   90.00
_cell.angle_gamma   90.00
#
_symmetry.space_group_name_H-M   'P 1'
#
loop_
_entity.id
_entity.type
_entity.pdbx_description
1 polymer ?
#
loop_
_entity_poly.entity_id
_entity_poly.type
_entity_poly.pdbx_seq_one_letter_code
_entity_poly.pdbx_strand_id
1 'polypeptide(L)' 'MEYDTAPRREGDSARLVANPSRIKEAMGWEARYTLDDIISSAWEWEQKRTDADYA' A
#
# COMPACT_ATOMS: atom_id res chain seq x y z
N MET A 1 -2.09 -17.58 9.99
CA MET A 1 -3.03 -16.49 10.33
C MET A 1 -4.32 -16.78 9.61
N GLU A 2 -5.42 -16.85 10.37
CA GLU A 2 -6.77 -16.99 9.84
C GLU A 2 -7.30 -15.58 9.60
N TYR A 3 -7.96 -15.35 8.47
CA TYR A 3 -8.63 -14.09 8.16
C TYR A 3 -10.08 -14.40 7.82
N ASP A 4 -10.99 -13.55 8.28
CA ASP A 4 -12.40 -13.68 7.98
C ASP A 4 -12.76 -12.87 6.72
N THR A 5 -13.71 -13.39 5.95
CA THR A 5 -14.30 -12.66 4.82
C THR A 5 -15.53 -11.89 5.26
N ALA A 6 -15.74 -10.72 4.69
CA ALA A 6 -16.89 -9.85 4.95
C ALA A 6 -17.58 -9.47 3.63
N PRO A 7 -18.86 -9.01 3.67
CA PRO A 7 -19.55 -8.49 2.50
C PRO A 7 -18.79 -7.32 1.84
N ARG A 8 -18.98 -7.13 0.53
CA ARG A 8 -18.41 -5.97 -0.17
C ARG A 8 -18.95 -4.67 0.43
N ARG A 9 -18.05 -3.73 0.68
CA ARG A 9 -18.40 -2.37 1.08
C ARG A 9 -18.97 -1.60 -0.11
N GLU A 10 -20.06 -0.87 0.11
CA GLU A 10 -20.67 -0.03 -0.93
C GLU A 10 -19.68 1.01 -1.45
N GLY A 11 -19.61 1.19 -2.76
CA GLY A 11 -18.68 2.11 -3.44
C GLY A 11 -17.33 1.50 -3.83
N ASP A 12 -16.96 0.31 -3.33
CA ASP A 12 -15.70 -0.32 -3.72
C ASP A 12 -15.77 -0.86 -5.15
N SER A 13 -14.89 -0.36 -6.02
CA SER A 13 -14.72 -0.89 -7.39
C SER A 13 -14.21 -2.33 -7.38
N ALA A 14 -14.50 -3.11 -8.44
CA ALA A 14 -13.97 -4.47 -8.55
C ALA A 14 -12.45 -4.49 -8.77
N ARG A 15 -11.92 -3.56 -9.56
CA ARG A 15 -10.48 -3.35 -9.79
C ARG A 15 -10.23 -1.95 -10.34
N LEU A 16 -9.17 -1.29 -9.86
CA LEU A 16 -8.72 -0.01 -10.37
C LEU A 16 -7.19 0.05 -10.29
N VAL A 17 -6.52 0.29 -11.43
CA VAL A 17 -5.06 0.40 -11.51
C VAL A 17 -4.71 1.54 -12.46
N ALA A 18 -3.68 2.33 -12.13
CA ALA A 18 -3.25 3.45 -12.95
C ALA A 18 -2.36 3.02 -14.13
N ASN A 19 -2.42 3.76 -15.22
CA ASN A 19 -1.39 3.74 -16.27
C ASN A 19 -0.45 4.94 -16.05
N PRO A 20 0.83 4.73 -15.67
CA PRO A 20 1.77 5.81 -15.37
C PRO A 20 2.50 6.36 -16.61
N SER A 21 2.21 5.92 -17.84
CA SER A 21 2.97 6.34 -19.03
C SER A 21 3.08 7.85 -19.19
N ARG A 22 1.99 8.60 -18.94
CA ARG A 22 1.98 10.07 -19.11
C ARG A 22 2.99 10.79 -18.22
N ILE A 23 3.13 10.37 -16.95
CA ILE A 23 4.06 11.01 -16.01
C ILE A 23 5.51 10.59 -16.27
N LYS A 24 5.71 9.34 -16.73
CA LYS A 24 7.00 8.84 -17.19
C LYS A 24 7.50 9.62 -18.40
N GLU A 25 6.65 9.82 -19.41
CA GLU A 25 7.00 10.58 -20.62
C GLU A 25 7.25 12.07 -20.31
N ALA A 26 6.41 12.69 -19.49
CA ALA A 26 6.50 14.12 -19.24
C ALA A 26 7.65 14.51 -18.30
N MET A 27 8.01 13.64 -17.35
CA MET A 27 8.92 14.00 -16.25
C MET A 27 10.03 12.98 -16.00
N GLY A 28 10.09 11.87 -16.75
CA GLY A 28 11.03 10.78 -16.50
C GLY A 28 10.80 10.10 -15.14
N TRP A 29 9.64 10.32 -14.52
CA TRP A 29 9.34 9.79 -13.20
C TRP A 29 8.78 8.37 -13.30
N GLU A 30 9.25 7.50 -12.41
CA GLU A 30 8.79 6.11 -12.28
C GLU A 30 8.68 5.74 -10.79
N ALA A 31 7.69 4.91 -10.46
CA ALA A 31 7.59 4.31 -9.14
C ALA A 31 8.78 3.36 -8.92
N ARG A 32 9.48 3.52 -7.80
CA ARG A 32 10.75 2.82 -7.52
C ARG A 32 10.63 1.65 -6.57
N TYR A 33 9.51 1.56 -5.85
CA TYR A 33 9.30 0.61 -4.77
C TYR A 33 8.31 -0.47 -5.19
N THR A 34 8.63 -1.70 -4.83
CA THR A 34 7.78 -2.88 -5.03
C THR A 34 6.72 -3.00 -3.94
N LEU A 35 5.81 -3.96 -4.09
CA LEU A 35 4.82 -4.24 -3.04
C LEU A 35 5.50 -4.70 -1.74
N ASP A 36 6.57 -5.49 -1.83
CA ASP A 36 7.30 -5.98 -0.66
C ASP A 36 7.99 -4.85 0.10
N ASP A 37 8.55 -3.86 -0.62
CA ASP A 37 9.12 -2.65 -0.01
C ASP A 37 8.05 -1.84 0.74
N ILE A 38 6.86 -1.72 0.15
CA ILE A 38 5.73 -0.99 0.74
C ILE A 38 5.25 -1.68 2.01
N ILE A 39 5.06 -3.01 1.98
CA ILE A 39 4.59 -3.78 3.14
C ILE A 39 5.65 -3.77 4.26
N SER A 40 6.91 -3.98 3.92
CA SER A 40 8.00 -4.04 4.91
C SER A 40 8.18 -2.70 5.63
N SER A 41 8.21 -1.59 4.88
CA SER A 41 8.35 -0.26 5.46
C SER A 41 7.15 0.15 6.33
N ALA A 42 5.93 -0.23 5.95
CA ALA A 42 4.74 0.00 6.77
C ALA A 42 4.79 -0.80 8.09
N TRP A 43 5.23 -2.06 8.03
CA TRP A 43 5.33 -2.92 9.22
C TRP A 43 6.43 -2.46 10.18
N GLU A 44 7.58 -2.03 9.68
CA GLU A 44 8.64 -1.44 10.50
C GLU A 44 8.18 -0.18 11.23
N TRP A 45 7.41 0.67 10.56
CA TRP A 45 6.82 1.86 11.19
C TRP A 45 5.83 1.48 12.28
N GLU A 46 4.94 0.52 12.02
CA GLU A 46 3.90 0.11 12.97
C GLU A 46 4.48 -0.52 14.24
N GLN A 47 5.54 -1.34 14.10
CA GLN A 47 6.25 -1.90 15.26
C GLN A 47 6.85 -0.80 16.13
N LYS A 48 7.54 0.18 15.52
CA LYS A 48 8.12 1.31 16.28
C LYS A 48 7.07 2.15 16.99
N ARG A 49 5.91 2.37 16.35
CA ARG A 49 4.79 3.08 16.96
C ARG A 49 4.24 2.31 18.16
N THR A 50 4.01 1.02 17.98
CA THR A 50 3.49 0.13 19.03
C THR A 50 4.45 0.06 20.21
N ASP A 51 5.76 -0.10 19.97
CA ASP A 51 6.78 -0.10 21.02
C ASP A 51 6.79 1.20 21.83
N ALA A 52 6.55 2.34 21.19
CA ALA A 52 6.46 3.64 21.85
C ALA A 52 5.16 3.84 22.65
N ASP A 53 4.04 3.27 22.20
CA ASP A 53 2.74 3.37 22.87
C ASP A 53 2.64 2.46 24.12
N TYR A 54 3.49 1.43 24.22
CA TYR A 54 3.54 0.47 25.33
C TYR A 54 4.79 0.58 26.23
N ALA A 55 5.63 1.60 26.01
CA ALA A 55 6.74 1.98 26.90
C ALA A 55 6.30 3.06 27.91
#